data_AF-A0A7C3V011-F1
#
_entry.id   AF-A0A7C3V011-F1
#
_cell.length_a   1.000
_cell.length_b   1.000
_cell.length_c   1.000
_cell.angle_alpha   90.00
_cell.angle_beta   90.00
_cell.angle_gamma   90.00
#
_symmetry.space_group_name_H-M   'P 1'
#
loop_
_entity.id
_entity.type
_entity.pdbx_description
1 polymer ?
#
loop_
_entity_poly.entity_id
_entity_poly.type
_entity_poly.pdbx_seq_one_letter_code
_entity_poly.pdbx_strand_id
1 'polypeptide(L)'
;EMRDLETISLALTAAETGHLVFATLHTSGAPKTVDRIIDVFPAAQQNQVRAMFAESIQAVITQALFRRKDGKGRVAAFEIMIATPAVRNLIREAKIAQIPSIMQTSRAIGMQTMEAACQDLVNRNLVNREDVAYYISTFRG
;
A
#
# COMPACT_ATOMS: atom_id res chain seq x y z
N GLU A 1 3.57 -10.22 -11.91
CA GLU A 1 3.08 -8.83 -11.84
C GLU A 1 1.65 -8.79 -12.34
N MET A 2 0.75 -8.14 -11.63
CA MET A 2 -0.67 -8.08 -11.99
C MET A 2 -0.92 -6.92 -12.96
N ARG A 3 -0.79 -7.20 -14.26
CA ARG A 3 -0.86 -6.19 -15.33
C ARG A 3 -2.25 -6.05 -15.95
N ASP A 4 -2.91 -7.17 -16.17
CA ASP A 4 -4.19 -7.27 -16.87
C ASP A 4 -5.29 -7.82 -15.97
N LEU A 5 -6.53 -7.66 -16.43
CA LEU A 5 -7.73 -8.10 -15.74
C LEU A 5 -7.71 -9.61 -15.48
N GLU A 6 -7.21 -10.41 -16.42
CA GLU A 6 -7.16 -11.86 -16.33
C GLU A 6 -6.26 -12.31 -15.17
N THR A 7 -5.03 -11.78 -15.11
CA THR A 7 -4.08 -12.09 -14.04
C THR A 7 -4.60 -11.64 -12.67
N ILE A 8 -5.23 -10.47 -12.59
CA ILE A 8 -5.83 -9.97 -11.34
C ILE A 8 -6.99 -10.85 -10.90
N SER A 9 -7.86 -11.25 -11.83
CA SER A 9 -8.99 -12.13 -11.55
C SER A 9 -8.53 -13.48 -11.00
N LEU A 10 -7.55 -14.11 -11.66
CA LEU A 10 -7.00 -15.40 -11.22
C LEU A 10 -6.40 -15.31 -9.81
N ALA A 11 -5.63 -14.25 -9.54
CA ALA A 11 -5.05 -14.01 -8.22
C ALA A 11 -6.12 -13.84 -7.13
N LEU A 12 -7.20 -13.10 -7.43
CA LEU A 12 -8.32 -12.91 -6.50
C LEU A 12 -9.04 -14.22 -6.21
N THR A 13 -9.34 -15.03 -7.24
CA THR A 13 -10.00 -16.33 -7.07
C THR A 13 -9.13 -17.31 -6.28
N ALA A 14 -7.83 -17.36 -6.54
CA ALA A 14 -6.92 -18.20 -5.78
C ALA A 14 -6.88 -17.78 -4.29
N ALA A 15 -6.83 -16.47 -4.02
CA ALA A 15 -6.85 -15.95 -2.65
C ALA A 15 -8.18 -16.20 -1.93
N GLU A 16 -9.31 -16.04 -2.62
CA GLU A 16 -10.65 -16.32 -2.08
C GLU A 16 -10.84 -17.81 -1.71
N THR A 17 -10.24 -18.71 -2.49
CA THR A 17 -10.27 -20.16 -2.22
C THR A 17 -9.24 -20.63 -1.17
N GLY A 18 -8.58 -19.69 -0.49
CA GLY A 18 -7.70 -19.97 0.65
C GLY A 18 -6.22 -20.14 0.32
N HIS A 19 -5.79 -19.88 -0.92
CA HIS A 19 -4.37 -19.90 -1.26
C HIS A 19 -3.69 -18.60 -0.83
N LEU A 20 -2.45 -18.71 -0.34
CA LEU A 20 -1.62 -17.54 -0.11
C LEU A 20 -1.04 -17.05 -1.44
N VAL A 21 -1.51 -15.89 -1.91
CA VAL A 21 -1.11 -15.31 -3.19
C VAL A 21 -0.17 -14.13 -2.96
N PHE A 22 0.99 -14.16 -3.62
CA PHE A 22 1.90 -13.02 -3.71
C PHE A 22 1.84 -12.41 -5.10
N ALA A 23 1.70 -11.09 -5.15
CA ALA A 23 1.63 -10.35 -6.40
C ALA A 23 2.30 -8.97 -6.27
N THR A 24 2.64 -8.37 -7.40
CA THR A 24 3.26 -7.06 -7.50
C THR A 24 2.46 -6.14 -8.41
N LEU A 25 2.38 -4.85 -8.05
CA LEU A 25 1.82 -3.77 -8.86
C LEU A 25 2.75 -2.54 -8.83
N HIS A 26 2.62 -1.68 -9.82
CA HIS A 26 3.32 -0.39 -9.89
C HIS A 26 2.45 0.76 -9.37
N THR A 27 2.18 0.77 -8.07
CA THR A 27 1.38 1.81 -7.39
C THR A 27 2.22 2.53 -6.34
N SER A 28 1.85 3.77 -6.03
CA SER A 28 2.63 4.64 -5.14
C SER A 28 2.20 4.62 -3.67
N GLY A 29 1.36 3.65 -3.27
CA GLY A 29 0.86 3.53 -1.91
C GLY A 29 -0.30 2.55 -1.79
N ALA A 30 -0.60 2.11 -0.58
CA ALA A 30 -1.63 1.13 -0.29
C ALA A 30 -3.03 1.55 -0.76
N PRO A 31 -3.52 2.78 -0.53
CA PRO A 31 -4.81 3.23 -1.05
C PRO A 31 -4.91 3.09 -2.58
N LYS A 32 -3.87 3.54 -3.31
CA LYS A 32 -3.81 3.44 -4.78
C LYS A 32 -3.73 2.00 -5.27
N THR A 33 -3.10 1.10 -4.51
CA THR A 33 -3.10 -0.33 -4.82
C THR A 33 -4.52 -0.90 -4.77
N VAL A 34 -5.29 -0.53 -3.75
CA VAL A 34 -6.69 -0.94 -3.63
C VAL A 34 -7.51 -0.41 -4.80
N ASP A 35 -7.44 0.90 -5.06
CA ASP A 35 -8.17 1.52 -6.18
C ASP A 35 -7.81 0.84 -7.51
N ARG A 36 -6.50 0.64 -7.78
CA ARG A 36 -6.03 0.02 -9.01
C ARG A 36 -6.56 -1.41 -9.22
N ILE A 37 -6.63 -2.22 -8.16
CA ILE A 37 -7.17 -3.60 -8.27
C ILE A 37 -8.65 -3.58 -8.61
N ILE A 38 -9.42 -2.61 -8.12
CA ILE A 38 -10.86 -2.51 -8.37
C ILE A 38 -11.12 -1.89 -9.77
N ASP A 39 -10.40 -0.81 -10.11
CA ASP A 39 -10.68 0.01 -11.28
C ASP A 39 -10.34 -0.66 -12.63
N VAL A 40 -9.57 -1.75 -12.62
CA VAL A 40 -9.34 -2.53 -13.85
C VAL A 40 -10.59 -3.29 -14.30
N PHE A 41 -11.56 -3.51 -13.40
CA PHE A 41 -12.79 -4.23 -13.72
C PHE A 41 -13.88 -3.30 -14.27
N PRO A 42 -14.77 -3.81 -15.14
CA PRO A 42 -15.96 -3.07 -15.58
C PRO A 42 -16.81 -2.61 -14.40
N ALA A 43 -17.41 -1.42 -14.50
CA ALA A 43 -18.17 -0.79 -13.41
C ALA A 43 -19.22 -1.71 -12.77
N ALA A 44 -19.90 -2.55 -13.57
CA ALA A 44 -20.90 -3.50 -13.08
C ALA A 44 -20.31 -4.57 -12.13
N GLN A 45 -19.02 -4.88 -12.23
CA GLN A 45 -18.35 -5.91 -11.43
C GLN A 45 -17.58 -5.31 -10.24
N GLN A 46 -17.30 -4.01 -10.24
CA GLN A 46 -16.43 -3.38 -9.23
C GLN A 46 -16.93 -3.58 -7.79
N ASN A 47 -18.24 -3.55 -7.55
CA ASN A 47 -18.78 -3.78 -6.21
C ASN A 47 -18.53 -5.21 -5.71
N GLN A 48 -18.69 -6.21 -6.58
CA GLN A 48 -18.41 -7.60 -6.25
C GLN A 48 -16.90 -7.80 -6.00
N VAL A 49 -16.06 -7.31 -6.90
CA VAL A 49 -14.60 -7.40 -6.78
C VAL A 49 -14.10 -6.71 -5.51
N ARG A 50 -14.65 -5.55 -5.18
CA ARG A 50 -14.34 -4.82 -3.94
C ARG A 50 -14.66 -5.67 -2.70
N ALA A 51 -15.80 -6.35 -2.67
CA ALA A 51 -16.17 -7.23 -1.57
C ALA A 51 -15.23 -8.44 -1.47
N MET A 52 -14.97 -9.12 -2.59
CA MET A 52 -14.04 -10.25 -2.65
C MET A 52 -12.62 -9.86 -2.22
N PHE A 53 -12.10 -8.75 -2.75
CA PHE A 53 -10.78 -8.25 -2.40
C PHE A 53 -10.68 -7.85 -0.94
N ALA A 54 -11.71 -7.19 -0.39
CA ALA A 54 -11.75 -6.85 1.03
C ALA A 54 -11.71 -8.08 1.93
N GLU A 55 -12.18 -9.24 1.48
CA GLU A 55 -12.14 -10.49 2.24
C GLU A 55 -10.82 -11.25 2.04
N SER A 56 -10.23 -11.20 0.85
CA SER A 56 -9.02 -11.96 0.53
C SER A 56 -7.71 -11.24 0.89
N ILE A 57 -7.67 -9.90 0.83
CA ILE A 57 -6.46 -9.11 1.07
C ILE A 57 -5.88 -9.33 2.47
N GLN A 58 -4.56 -9.50 2.58
CA GLN A 58 -3.87 -9.67 3.86
C GLN A 58 -3.03 -8.44 4.22
N ALA A 59 -2.25 -7.94 3.27
CA ALA A 59 -1.45 -6.74 3.43
C ALA A 59 -1.12 -6.12 2.09
N VAL A 60 -0.79 -4.83 2.10
CA VAL A 60 -0.14 -4.14 0.98
C VAL A 60 1.15 -3.53 1.51
N ILE A 61 2.26 -3.84 0.83
CA ILE A 61 3.57 -3.28 1.13
C ILE A 61 4.02 -2.46 -0.08
N THR A 62 4.24 -1.17 0.14
CA THR A 62 4.78 -0.26 -0.88
C THR A 62 6.23 0.07 -0.53
N GLN A 63 7.12 0.06 -1.51
CA GLN A 63 8.55 0.29 -1.31
C GLN A 63 9.04 1.49 -2.12
N ALA A 64 9.87 2.32 -1.51
CA ALA A 64 10.68 3.33 -2.19
C ALA A 64 12.16 3.15 -1.85
N LEU A 65 13.04 3.26 -2.85
CA LEU A 65 14.48 3.11 -2.69
C LEU A 65 15.19 4.46 -2.82
N PHE A 66 15.89 4.87 -1.77
CA PHE A 66 16.64 6.13 -1.72
C PHE A 66 18.13 5.85 -1.72
N ARG A 67 18.92 6.77 -2.27
CA ARG A 67 20.38 6.72 -2.14
C ARG A 67 20.74 6.93 -0.67
N ARG A 68 21.70 6.16 -0.17
CA ARG A 68 22.22 6.37 1.17
C ARG A 68 23.06 7.64 1.19
N LYS A 69 23.00 8.37 2.30
CA LYS A 69 23.77 9.59 2.54
C LYS A 69 25.29 9.36 2.46
N ASP A 70 25.76 8.16 2.81
CA ASP A 70 27.17 7.77 2.71
C ASP A 70 27.63 7.41 1.29
N GLY A 71 26.74 7.47 0.29
CA GLY A 71 27.00 7.09 -1.10
C GLY A 71 27.14 5.58 -1.33
N LYS A 72 27.06 4.74 -0.29
CA LYS A 72 27.29 3.29 -0.35
C LYS A 72 25.99 2.54 -0.62
N GLY A 73 25.41 2.78 -1.79
CA GLY A 73 24.23 2.08 -2.27
C GLY A 73 22.90 2.76 -1.91
N ARG A 74 21.88 1.95 -1.63
CA ARG A 74 20.50 2.41 -1.39
C ARG A 74 19.93 1.83 -0.10
N VAL A 75 18.93 2.51 0.46
CA VAL A 75 18.12 2.07 1.58
C VAL A 75 16.64 2.16 1.20
N ALA A 76 15.85 1.20 1.68
CA ALA A 76 14.41 1.13 1.41
C ALA A 76 13.61 1.81 2.53
N ALA A 77 12.63 2.61 2.13
CA ALA A 77 11.48 2.94 2.99
C ALA A 77 10.30 2.04 2.59
N PHE A 78 9.57 1.57 3.59
CA PHE A 78 8.40 0.72 3.40
C PHE A 78 7.17 1.36 4.01
N GLU A 79 6.11 1.44 3.22
CA GLU A 79 4.76 1.60 3.72
C GLU A 79 4.11 0.22 3.86
N ILE A 80 3.46 -0.02 4.99
CA ILE A 80 2.89 -1.33 5.34
C ILE A 80 1.45 -1.10 5.81
N MET A 81 0.49 -1.54 5.01
CA MET A 81 -0.93 -1.62 5.37
C MET A 81 -1.29 -3.07 5.65
N ILE A 82 -1.88 -3.33 6.82
CA ILE A 82 -2.40 -4.65 7.18
C ILE A 82 -3.93 -4.62 7.07
N ALA A 83 -4.52 -5.69 6.52
CA ALA A 83 -5.96 -5.79 6.29
C ALA A 83 -6.72 -6.16 7.58
N THR A 84 -6.80 -5.21 8.52
CA THR A 84 -7.63 -5.34 9.73
C THR A 84 -9.11 -5.26 9.38
N PRO A 85 -10.03 -5.69 10.27
CA PRO A 85 -11.47 -5.52 10.06
C PRO A 85 -11.87 -4.09 9.69
N ALA A 86 -11.23 -3.08 10.28
CA ALA A 86 -11.46 -1.67 9.95
C ALA A 86 -11.05 -1.33 8.51
N VAL A 87 -9.85 -1.73 8.07
CA VAL A 87 -9.39 -1.51 6.69
C VAL A 87 -10.31 -2.23 5.70
N ARG A 88 -10.66 -3.50 5.96
CA ARG A 88 -11.57 -4.27 5.11
C ARG A 88 -12.94 -3.59 4.98
N ASN A 89 -13.45 -3.02 6.08
CA ASN A 89 -14.70 -2.26 6.04
C ASN A 89 -14.59 -0.99 5.18
N LEU A 90 -13.50 -0.23 5.30
CA LEU A 90 -13.26 0.94 4.45
C LEU A 90 -13.19 0.57 2.96
N ILE A 91 -12.60 -0.58 2.63
CA ILE A 91 -12.56 -1.09 1.25
C ILE A 91 -13.98 -1.36 0.76
N ARG A 92 -14.77 -2.14 1.52
CA ARG A 92 -16.17 -2.47 1.17
C ARG A 92 -17.04 -1.23 0.98
N GLU A 93 -16.89 -0.23 1.83
CA GLU A 93 -17.67 1.02 1.80
C GLU A 93 -17.14 2.07 0.81
N ALA A 94 -16.12 1.75 0.01
CA ALA A 94 -15.47 2.68 -0.91
C ALA A 94 -14.86 3.92 -0.24
N LYS A 95 -14.47 3.81 1.04
CA LYS A 95 -13.86 4.89 1.85
C LYS A 95 -12.34 4.80 1.88
N ILE A 96 -11.73 4.52 0.73
CA ILE A 96 -10.28 4.28 0.56
C ILE A 96 -9.43 5.46 1.06
N ALA A 97 -9.93 6.70 0.92
CA ALA A 97 -9.26 7.91 1.40
C ALA A 97 -9.02 7.95 2.92
N GLN A 98 -9.73 7.12 3.71
CA GLN A 98 -9.57 7.07 5.18
C GLN A 98 -8.50 6.06 5.63
N ILE A 99 -8.02 5.18 4.74
CA ILE A 99 -7.01 4.16 5.06
C ILE A 99 -5.72 4.78 5.64
N PRO A 100 -5.17 5.90 5.11
CA PRO A 100 -3.97 6.50 5.68
C PRO A 100 -4.11 6.85 7.18
N SER A 101 -5.26 7.35 7.61
CA SER A 101 -5.51 7.68 9.02
C SER A 101 -5.57 6.43 9.92
N ILE A 102 -6.11 5.32 9.41
CA ILE A 102 -6.07 4.03 10.11
C ILE A 102 -4.63 3.55 10.24
N MET A 103 -3.82 3.66 9.18
CA MET A 103 -2.42 3.27 9.22
C MET A 103 -1.61 4.10 10.21
N GLN A 104 -1.84 5.41 10.28
CA GLN A 104 -1.16 6.31 11.23
C GLN A 104 -1.42 5.91 12.68
N THR A 105 -2.65 5.54 13.01
CA THR A 105 -3.06 5.18 14.38
C THR A 105 -2.77 3.71 14.74
N SER A 106 -2.49 2.85 13.76
CA SER A 106 -2.29 1.41 13.92
C SER A 106 -0.81 0.98 13.92
N ARG A 107 0.12 1.87 14.28
CA ARG A 107 1.56 1.57 14.29
C ARG A 107 1.91 0.40 15.22
N ALA A 108 1.21 0.27 16.34
CA ALA A 108 1.46 -0.78 17.34
C ALA A 108 1.27 -2.20 16.78
N ILE A 109 0.47 -2.37 15.73
CA ILE A 109 0.25 -3.67 15.07
C ILE A 109 1.08 -3.83 13.79
N GLY A 110 2.11 -3.00 13.60
CA GLY A 110 3.05 -3.11 12.48
C GLY A 110 2.66 -2.32 11.22
N MET A 111 1.59 -1.51 11.27
CA MET A 111 1.34 -0.58 10.16
C MET A 111 2.36 0.55 10.15
N GLN A 112 2.68 1.04 8.95
CA GLN A 112 3.63 2.12 8.77
C GLN A 112 3.26 2.92 7.52
N THR A 113 3.16 4.25 7.61
CA THR A 113 3.00 5.11 6.43
C THR A 113 4.33 5.34 5.74
N MET A 114 4.32 5.64 4.43
CA MET A 114 5.55 6.00 3.72
C MET A 114 6.24 7.22 4.34
N GLU A 115 5.46 8.21 4.77
CA GLU A 115 5.97 9.40 5.47
C GLU A 115 6.72 9.03 6.75
N ALA A 116 6.14 8.19 7.61
CA ALA A 116 6.78 7.76 8.85
C ALA A 116 8.06 6.96 8.59
N ALA A 117 8.06 6.11 7.56
CA ALA A 117 9.23 5.37 7.13
C ALA A 117 10.36 6.29 6.66
N CYS A 118 10.03 7.30 5.84
CA CYS A 118 11.00 8.29 5.37
C CYS A 118 11.56 9.14 6.52
N GLN A 119 10.69 9.55 7.45
CA GLN A 119 11.11 10.31 8.63
C GLN A 119 12.06 9.49 9.53
N ASP A 120 11.82 8.18 9.70
CA ASP A 120 12.74 7.28 10.41
C ASP A 120 14.12 7.25 9.76
N LEU A 121 14.19 7.10 8.44
CA LEU A 121 15.46 7.09 7.70
C LEU A 121 16.24 8.40 7.85
N VAL A 122 15.53 9.55 7.86
CA VAL A 122 16.13 10.86 8.12
C VAL A 122 16.65 10.96 9.55
N ASN A 123 15.84 10.55 10.53
CA ASN A 123 16.21 10.59 11.95
C ASN A 123 17.43 9.70 12.25
N ARG A 124 17.57 8.59 11.53
CA ARG A 124 18.72 7.68 11.60
C ARG A 124 19.91 8.14 10.76
N ASN A 125 19.82 9.31 10.12
CA ASN A 125 20.85 9.90 9.28
C ASN A 125 21.28 9.01 8.10
N LEU A 126 20.37 8.17 7.59
CA LEU A 126 20.64 7.24 6.49
C LEU A 126 20.44 7.87 5.10
N VAL A 127 19.59 8.89 5.01
CA VAL A 127 19.25 9.61 3.77
C VAL A 127 19.26 11.12 4.05
N ASN A 128 19.45 11.95 3.02
CA ASN A 128 19.22 13.38 3.18
C ASN A 128 17.72 13.66 3.16
N ARG A 129 17.29 14.70 3.91
CA ARG A 129 15.87 15.09 3.97
C ARG A 129 15.31 15.47 2.60
N GLU A 130 16.14 16.09 1.76
CA GLU A 130 15.80 16.50 0.40
C GLU A 130 15.45 15.30 -0.50
N ASP A 131 16.17 14.18 -0.34
CA ASP A 131 15.97 12.97 -1.16
C ASP A 131 14.60 12.31 -0.92
N VAL A 132 13.98 12.58 0.23
CA VAL A 132 12.69 12.00 0.65
C VAL A 132 11.58 13.04 0.77
N ALA A 133 11.84 14.30 0.40
CA ALA A 133 10.93 15.43 0.64
C ALA A 133 9.55 15.22 0.01
N TYR A 134 9.46 14.50 -1.12
CA TYR A 134 8.18 14.14 -1.76
C TYR A 134 7.21 13.41 -0.83
N TYR A 135 7.73 12.62 0.13
CA TYR A 135 6.93 11.81 1.05
C TYR A 135 6.71 12.46 2.42
N ILE A 136 7.43 13.55 2.75
CA ILE A 136 7.34 14.21 4.06
C ILE A 136 6.51 15.48 3.88
N SER A 137 5.31 15.50 4.47
CA SER A 137 4.24 16.48 4.19
C SER A 137 4.56 17.95 4.54
N THR A 138 5.73 18.25 5.11
CA THR A 138 6.14 19.60 5.55
C THR A 138 6.39 20.60 4.40
N PHE A 139 6.26 20.21 3.13
CA PHE A 139 6.52 21.09 1.97
C PHE A 139 5.30 21.35 1.05
N ARG A 140 4.07 21.16 1.54
CA ARG A 140 2.88 21.74 0.89
C ARG A 140 2.57 23.13 1.47
N GLY A 141 3.57 24.01 1.45
CA GLY A 141 3.45 25.44 1.74
C GLY A 141 3.41 26.25 0.45
#